data_AF-A0A2V6L0D4-F1
#
_entry.id   AF-A0A2V6L0D4-F1
#
_cell.length_a   1.000
_cell.length_b   1.000
_cell.length_c   1.000
_cell.angle_alpha   90.00
_cell.angle_beta   90.00
_cell.angle_gamma   90.00
#
_symmetry.space_group_name_H-M   'P 1'
#
loop_
_entity.id
_entity.type
_entity.pdbx_description
1 polymer ?
#
loop_
_entity_poly.entity_id
_entity_poly.type
_entity_poly.pdbx_seq_one_letter_code
_entity_poly.pdbx_strand_id
1 'polypeptide(L)' 'GIPTIGIGSGKHCDGQILVTHDLIGLFPWFTPKFVSPEARVADEIRRAARAFIEQTRNS' A
#
# COMPACT_ATOMS: atom_id res chain seq x y z
N GLY A 1 -14.39 29.92 0.84
CA GLY A 1 -14.85 28.64 0.26
C GLY A 1 -14.72 27.54 1.29
N ILE A 2 -15.23 26.34 0.98
CA ILE A 2 -15.04 25.15 1.82
C ILE A 2 -13.92 24.30 1.19
N PRO A 3 -12.85 23.94 1.93
CA PRO A 3 -11.78 23.10 1.40
C PRO A 3 -12.27 21.72 0.97
N THR A 4 -11.69 21.19 -0.09
CA THR A 4 -12.00 19.88 -0.68
C THR A 4 -10.80 18.94 -0.58
N ILE A 5 -11.04 17.70 -0.16
CA ILE A 5 -10.04 16.64 -0.11
C ILE A 5 -10.46 15.55 -1.09
N GLY A 6 -9.60 15.24 -2.06
CA GLY A 6 -9.88 14.28 -3.12
C GLY A 6 -9.11 12.97 -2.97
N ILE A 7 -9.64 11.91 -3.56
CA ILE A 7 -8.93 10.66 -3.84
C ILE A 7 -9.23 10.29 -5.29
N GLY A 8 -8.18 10.23 -6.13
CA GLY A 8 -8.35 10.00 -7.57
C GLY A 8 -9.10 11.12 -8.31
N SER A 9 -9.27 12.30 -7.71
CA SER A 9 -10.00 13.44 -8.30
C SER A 9 -9.09 14.44 -9.03
N GLY A 10 -7.82 14.08 -9.25
CA GLY A 10 -6.82 14.96 -9.83
C GLY A 10 -6.38 16.10 -8.91
N LYS A 11 -5.62 17.04 -9.46
CA LYS A 11 -4.94 18.12 -8.71
C LYS A 11 -5.82 19.32 -8.33
N HIS A 12 -7.13 19.24 -8.58
CA HIS A 12 -8.05 20.38 -8.41
C HIS A 12 -8.71 20.42 -7.03
N CYS A 13 -8.44 19.44 -6.16
CA CYS A 13 -8.80 19.51 -4.76
C CYS A 13 -7.68 20.21 -3.95
N ASP A 14 -8.06 20.86 -2.85
CA ASP A 14 -7.14 21.58 -1.96
C ASP A 14 -6.17 20.66 -1.22
N GLY A 15 -6.53 19.38 -1.09
CA GLY A 15 -5.67 18.34 -0.57
C GLY A 15 -6.03 16.96 -1.14
N GLN A 16 -5.24 15.95 -0.76
CA GLN A 16 -5.41 14.58 -1.21
C GLN A 16 -5.45 13.63 -0.01
N ILE A 17 -6.21 12.55 -0.15
CA ILE A 17 -6.21 11.42 0.78
C ILE A 17 -5.97 10.12 -0.01
N LEU A 18 -5.39 9.14 0.66
CA LEU A 18 -5.18 7.80 0.13
C LEU A 18 -5.36 6.77 1.25
N VAL A 19 -5.84 5.57 0.93
CA VAL A 19 -5.90 4.47 1.88
C VAL A 19 -4.48 3.98 2.15
N THR A 20 -4.06 3.90 3.41
CA THR A 20 -2.70 3.49 3.79
C THR A 20 -2.28 2.16 3.17
N HIS A 21 -3.20 1.21 3.05
CA HIS A 21 -2.96 -0.11 2.47
C HIS A 21 -2.58 -0.04 0.98
N ASP A 22 -3.23 0.84 0.23
CA ASP A 22 -2.95 1.08 -1.18
C ASP A 22 -1.62 1.83 -1.33
N LEU A 23 -1.38 2.82 -0.45
CA LEU A 23 -0.12 3.57 -0.39
C LEU A 23 1.10 2.64 -0.20
N ILE A 24 1.00 1.66 0.69
CA ILE A 24 2.13 0.77 1.03
C ILE A 24 2.17 -0.54 0.22
N GLY A 25 1.25 -0.72 -0.73
CA GLY A 25 1.20 -1.91 -1.58
C GLY A 25 0.93 -3.19 -0.77
N LEU A 26 0.00 -3.16 0.19
CA LEU A 26 -0.33 -4.33 1.00
C LEU A 26 -1.11 -5.39 0.21
N PHE A 27 -1.88 -4.97 -0.80
CA PHE A 27 -2.70 -5.85 -1.64
C PHE A 27 -2.12 -5.95 -3.06
N PRO A 28 -1.18 -6.87 -3.33
CA PRO A 28 -0.46 -6.93 -4.59
C PRO A 28 -1.31 -7.41 -5.77
N TRP A 29 -2.50 -7.95 -5.51
CA TRP A 29 -3.45 -8.39 -6.54
C TRP A 29 -4.40 -7.27 -6.98
N PHE A 30 -4.41 -6.12 -6.29
CA PHE A 30 -5.29 -5.01 -6.61
C PHE A 30 -4.63 -3.68 -6.26
N THR A 31 -4.47 -2.82 -7.26
CA THR A 31 -4.01 -1.44 -7.08
C THR A 31 -4.95 -0.53 -7.86
N PRO A 32 -5.65 0.42 -7.20
CA PRO A 32 -6.51 1.36 -7.90
C PRO A 32 -5.72 2.17 -8.95
N LYS A 33 -6.34 2.49 -10.09
CA LYS A 33 -5.66 3.14 -11.23
C LYS A 33 -4.99 4.49 -10.91
N PHE A 34 -5.47 5.18 -9.87
CA PHE A 34 -4.94 6.48 -9.43
C PHE A 34 -3.84 6.36 -8.38
N VAL A 35 -3.37 5.14 -8.09
CA VAL A 35 -2.36 4.87 -7.05
C VAL A 35 -1.09 4.32 -7.67
N SER A 36 0.04 4.88 -7.23
CA SER A 36 1.36 4.26 -7.36
C SER A 36 1.83 3.92 -5.94
N PRO A 37 1.88 2.63 -5.55
CA PRO A 37 2.33 2.27 -4.21
C PRO A 37 3.77 2.72 -3.96
N GLU A 38 4.03 3.32 -2.80
CA GLU A 38 5.34 3.77 -2.35
C GLU A 38 6.14 2.66 -1.66
N ALA A 39 5.52 1.50 -1.43
CA ALA A 39 6.17 0.31 -0.89
C ALA A 39 5.57 -0.98 -1.45
N ARG A 40 6.22 -2.11 -1.16
CA ARG A 40 5.80 -3.47 -1.51
C ARG A 40 5.62 -4.34 -0.27
N VAL A 41 4.81 -3.86 0.68
CA VAL A 41 4.70 -4.51 2.01
C VAL A 41 4.23 -5.96 1.92
N ALA A 42 3.43 -6.32 0.91
CA ALA A 42 3.04 -7.70 0.70
C ALA A 42 4.23 -8.66 0.48
N ASP A 43 5.27 -8.21 -0.22
CA ASP A 43 6.47 -9.01 -0.47
C ASP A 43 7.35 -9.10 0.77
N GLU A 44 7.43 -8.01 1.54
CA GLU A 44 8.10 -7.98 2.84
C GLU A 44 7.49 -8.99 3.82
N ILE A 45 6.15 -9.03 3.89
CA ILE A 45 5.42 -10.01 4.72
C ILE A 45 5.72 -11.44 4.27
N ARG A 46 5.67 -11.71 2.95
CA ARG A 46 5.99 -13.04 2.42
C ARG A 46 7.42 -13.47 2.72
N ARG A 47 8.38 -12.54 2.63
CA ARG A 47 9.77 -12.81 2.98
C ARG A 47 9.89 -13.17 4.47
N ALA A 48 9.31 -12.36 5.34
CA ALA A 48 9.36 -12.58 6.78
C ALA A 48 8.75 -13.95 7.17
N ALA A 49 7.59 -14.29 6.61
CA ALA A 49 6.95 -15.58 6.84
C ALA A 49 7.83 -16.77 6.39
N ARG A 50 8.46 -16.67 5.21
CA ARG A 50 9.40 -17.71 4.73
C ARG A 50 10.60 -17.87 5.63
N ALA A 51 11.23 -16.76 6.02
CA ALA A 51 12.39 -16.79 6.91
C ALA A 51 12.07 -17.47 8.26
N PHE A 52 10.90 -17.18 8.83
CA PHE A 52 10.44 -17.84 10.05
C PHE A 52 10.22 -19.35 9.86
N ILE A 53 9.64 -19.77 8.74
CA ILE A 53 9.45 -21.20 8.42
C ILE A 53 10.80 -21.91 8.28
N GLU A 54 11.77 -21.31 7.60
CA GLU A 54 13.12 -21.87 7.44
C GLU A 54 13.83 -21.98 8.79
N GLN A 55 13.76 -20.94 9.62
CA GLN A 55 14.35 -20.94 10.95
C GLN A 55 13.78 -22.06 11.83
N THR A 56 12.46 -22.23 11.84
CA THR A 56 11.78 -23.23 12.67
C THR A 56 11.95 -24.67 12.18
N ARG A 57 12.12 -24.89 10.87
CA ARG A 57 12.45 -26.22 10.31
C ARG A 57 13.88 -26.66 10.58
N ASN A 58 14.80 -25.71 10.72
CA ASN A 58 16.22 -25.95 10.96
C ASN A 58 16.59 -25.92 12.45
N SER A 59 15.59 -25.82 13.34
CA SER A 59 15.73 -25.91 14.80
C SER A 59 15.32 -27.31 15.28
#